data_AF-A0A067QZ51-F1
#
_entry.id   AF-A0A067QZ51-F1
#
_cell.length_a   1.000
_cell.length_b   1.000
_cell.length_c   1.000
_cell.angle_alpha   90.00
_cell.angle_beta   90.00
_cell.angle_gamma   90.00
#
_symmetry.space_group_name_H-M   'P 1'
#
loop_
_entity.id
_entity.type
_entity.pdbx_description
1 polymer ?
#
loop_
_entity_poly.entity_id
_entity_poly.type
_entity_poly.pdbx_seq_one_letter_code
_entity_poly.pdbx_strand_id
1 'polypeptide(L)'
;MSLPRAQMQSLNGKRQNSQRMQQETSPTQHDDLIRYICESWNTVSRELENFSQNGADTNKGGPSVLYYVEQEPNPQLKDFEPFDLEAWWGKRVVQNITRTQSS
;
A
#
# COMPACT_ATOMS: atom_id res chain seq x y z
N MET A 1 -34.22 16.79 2.41
CA MET A 1 -33.77 15.42 2.76
C MET A 1 -32.33 15.53 3.24
N SER A 2 -32.05 15.28 4.52
CA SER A 2 -30.72 15.50 5.13
C SER A 2 -29.92 14.20 5.18
N LEU A 3 -28.68 14.22 4.69
CA LEU A 3 -27.74 13.10 4.83
C LEU A 3 -27.23 12.96 6.27
N PRO A 4 -26.89 11.75 6.74
CA PRO A 4 -26.35 11.56 8.08
C PRO A 4 -24.91 12.07 8.15
N ARG A 5 -24.61 12.86 9.18
CA ARG A 5 -23.28 13.39 9.47
C ARG A 5 -22.46 12.34 10.22
N ALA A 6 -21.31 11.94 9.68
CA ALA A 6 -20.38 11.05 10.37
C ALA A 6 -19.75 11.80 11.56
N GLN A 7 -20.01 11.33 12.78
CA GLN A 7 -19.44 11.86 14.01
C GLN A 7 -18.22 11.02 14.40
N MET A 8 -17.01 11.50 14.12
CA MET A 8 -15.79 10.86 14.62
C MET A 8 -15.65 11.16 16.12
N GLN A 9 -15.66 10.10 16.93
CA GLN A 9 -15.35 10.19 18.35
C GLN A 9 -13.83 10.30 18.53
N SER A 10 -13.35 11.42 19.06
CA SER A 10 -11.96 11.56 19.50
C SER A 10 -11.78 10.76 20.80
N LEU A 11 -11.07 9.64 20.73
CA LEU A 11 -10.63 8.91 21.92
C LEU A 11 -9.27 9.46 22.34
N ASN A 12 -9.34 10.43 23.26
CA ASN A 12 -8.20 11.01 23.94
C ASN A 12 -7.57 9.98 24.91
N GLY A 13 -6.25 10.11 25.10
CA GLY A 13 -5.36 9.09 25.65
C GLY A 13 -5.75 8.44 26.98
N LYS A 14 -5.66 7.11 26.99
CA LYS A 14 -5.17 6.31 28.13
C LYS A 14 -4.58 5.03 27.57
N ARG A 15 -3.29 4.82 27.81
CA ARG A 15 -2.53 3.62 27.41
C ARG A 15 -3.21 2.39 28.01
N GLN A 16 -4.05 1.72 27.24
CA GLN A 16 -4.48 0.37 27.58
C GLN A 16 -3.30 -0.55 27.31
N ASN A 17 -2.92 -1.20 28.40
CA ASN A 17 -2.05 -2.36 28.50
C ASN A 17 -1.96 -3.10 27.16
N SER A 18 -0.74 -3.21 26.63
CA SER A 18 -0.40 -4.06 25.50
C SER A 18 -0.63 -5.51 25.91
N GLN A 19 -1.90 -5.92 26.01
CA GLN A 19 -2.28 -7.28 25.70
C GLN A 19 -1.83 -7.44 24.26
N ARG A 20 -0.62 -7.99 24.14
CA ARG A 20 -0.11 -8.68 22.97
C ARG A 20 -1.32 -9.25 22.26
N MET A 21 -1.74 -8.56 21.22
CA MET A 21 -2.77 -9.01 20.32
C MET A 21 -2.12 -10.21 19.66
N GLN A 22 -2.20 -11.36 20.34
CA GLN A 22 -2.06 -12.66 19.72
C GLN A 22 -3.27 -12.71 18.81
N GLN A 23 -3.10 -12.06 17.67
CA GLN A 23 -3.92 -12.28 16.51
C GLN A 23 -3.63 -13.75 16.17
N GLU A 24 -4.32 -14.67 16.83
CA GLU A 24 -4.50 -16.02 16.34
C GLU A 24 -5.43 -15.91 15.14
N THR A 25 -4.94 -15.26 14.07
CA THR A 25 -5.42 -15.54 12.73
C THR A 25 -5.18 -17.02 12.53
N SER A 26 -6.26 -17.78 12.51
CA SER A 26 -6.18 -19.22 12.26
C SER A 26 -5.39 -19.43 10.96
N PRO A 27 -4.55 -20.48 10.87
CA PRO A 27 -3.73 -20.75 9.68
C PRO A 27 -4.55 -20.69 8.38
N THR A 28 -5.82 -21.07 8.46
CA THR A 28 -6.81 -20.98 7.37
C THR A 28 -7.06 -19.56 6.84
N GLN A 29 -7.08 -18.53 7.69
CA GLN A 29 -7.30 -17.15 7.25
C GLN A 29 -6.10 -16.64 6.45
N HIS A 30 -4.88 -16.97 6.87
CA HIS A 30 -3.68 -16.63 6.11
C HIS A 30 -3.68 -17.33 4.76
N ASP A 31 -4.01 -18.63 4.72
CA ASP A 31 -4.07 -19.39 3.48
C ASP A 31 -5.09 -18.82 2.48
N ASP A 32 -6.25 -18.39 2.95
CA ASP A 32 -7.27 -17.76 2.11
C ASP A 32 -6.83 -16.40 1.58
N LEU A 33 -6.16 -15.59 2.40
CA LEU A 33 -5.57 -14.32 1.96
C LEU A 33 -4.46 -14.53 0.93
N ILE A 34 -3.57 -15.50 1.17
CA ILE A 34 -2.50 -15.85 0.24
C ILE A 34 -3.10 -16.29 -1.09
N ARG A 35 -4.10 -17.18 -1.05
CA ARG A 35 -4.81 -17.65 -2.25
C ARG A 35 -5.46 -16.49 -3.00
N TYR A 36 -6.20 -15.64 -2.29
CA TYR A 36 -6.86 -14.47 -2.88
C TYR A 36 -5.86 -13.52 -3.56
N ILE A 37 -4.75 -13.20 -2.90
CA ILE A 37 -3.71 -12.32 -3.44
C ILE A 37 -3.11 -12.94 -4.71
N CYS A 38 -2.73 -14.23 -4.66
CA CYS A 38 -2.17 -14.94 -5.80
C CYS A 38 -3.14 -14.99 -6.99
N GLU A 39 -4.40 -15.35 -6.76
CA GLU A 39 -5.44 -15.43 -7.80
C GLU A 39 -5.74 -14.06 -8.42
N SER A 40 -5.85 -13.03 -7.58
CA SER A 40 -6.08 -11.65 -8.02
C SER A 40 -4.92 -11.15 -8.86
N TRP A 41 -3.67 -11.38 -8.42
CA TRP A 41 -2.49 -10.97 -9.16
C TRP A 41 -2.33 -11.70 -10.49
N ASN A 42 -2.58 -13.01 -10.52
CA ASN A 42 -2.53 -13.81 -11.75
C ASN A 42 -3.58 -13.35 -12.78
N THR A 43 -4.75 -12.92 -12.30
CA THR A 43 -5.81 -12.38 -13.16
C THR A 43 -5.37 -11.06 -13.79
N VAL A 44 -4.90 -10.10 -12.99
CA VAL A 44 -4.38 -8.81 -13.47
C VAL A 44 -3.21 -9.01 -14.44
N SER A 45 -2.27 -9.91 -14.12
CA SER A 45 -1.10 -10.17 -14.97
C SER A 45 -1.48 -10.71 -16.35
N ARG A 46 -2.45 -11.64 -16.40
CA ARG A 46 -2.97 -12.20 -17.65
C ARG A 46 -3.74 -11.16 -18.46
N GLU A 47 -4.56 -10.34 -17.82
CA GLU A 47 -5.28 -9.25 -18.49
C GLU A 47 -4.31 -8.23 -19.11
N LEU A 48 -3.23 -7.91 -18.38
CA LEU A 48 -2.16 -7.04 -18.86
C LEU A 48 -1.42 -7.63 -20.07
N GLU A 49 -1.01 -8.90 -19.99
CA GLU A 49 -0.35 -9.60 -21.11
C GLU A 49 -1.26 -9.62 -22.35
N ASN A 50 -2.54 -9.93 -22.17
CA ASN A 50 -3.52 -9.94 -23.26
C ASN A 50 -3.71 -8.56 -23.88
N PHE A 51 -3.68 -7.48 -23.09
CA PHE A 51 -3.75 -6.10 -23.57
C PHE A 51 -2.52 -5.74 -24.41
N SER A 52 -1.32 -6.15 -23.97
CA SER A 52 -0.07 -5.92 -24.70
C SER A 52 0.00 -6.69 -26.02
N GLN A 53 -0.59 -7.89 -26.11
CA GLN A 53 -0.53 -8.74 -27.31
C GLN A 53 -1.62 -8.42 -28.34
N ASN A 54 -2.81 -8.00 -27.91
CA ASN A 54 -3.98 -7.83 -28.80
C ASN A 54 -4.31 -6.37 -29.13
N GLY A 55 -3.43 -5.41 -28.76
CA GLY A 55 -3.47 -4.01 -29.19
C GLY A 55 -4.85 -3.36 -29.24
N ALA A 56 -5.27 -2.69 -28.16
CA ALA A 56 -6.36 -1.70 -28.12
C ALA A 56 -7.74 -2.04 -28.75
N ASP A 57 -8.00 -3.28 -29.20
CA ASP A 57 -9.33 -3.71 -29.62
C ASP A 57 -10.24 -3.89 -28.40
N THR A 58 -10.70 -2.74 -27.90
CA THR A 58 -11.50 -2.51 -26.70
C THR A 58 -12.95 -2.99 -26.81
N ASN A 59 -13.29 -3.77 -27.84
CA ASN A 59 -14.67 -4.19 -28.13
C ASN A 59 -15.13 -5.46 -27.40
N LYS A 60 -14.35 -6.00 -26.46
CA LYS A 60 -14.78 -7.11 -25.60
C LYS A 60 -14.78 -6.64 -24.16
N GLY A 61 -15.93 -6.15 -23.70
CA GLY A 61 -16.16 -5.46 -22.42
C GLY A 61 -15.91 -6.30 -21.16
N GLY A 62 -14.66 -6.69 -20.93
CA GLY A 62 -14.12 -7.04 -19.62
C GLY A 62 -13.39 -5.85 -18.97
N PRO A 63 -13.20 -5.85 -17.65
CA PRO A 63 -12.38 -4.84 -16.99
C PRO A 63 -10.96 -4.90 -17.57
N SER A 64 -10.54 -3.80 -18.20
CA SER A 64 -9.16 -3.64 -18.67
C SER A 64 -8.32 -3.15 -17.48
N VAL A 65 -7.17 -3.77 -17.25
CA VAL A 65 -6.18 -3.26 -16.30
C VAL A 65 -5.77 -1.86 -16.74
N LEU A 66 -6.31 -0.86 -16.06
CA LEU A 66 -6.04 0.55 -16.31
C LEU A 66 -4.75 0.93 -15.60
N TYR A 67 -3.70 1.20 -16.35
CA TYR A 67 -2.56 1.92 -15.80
C TYR A 67 -2.98 3.34 -15.49
N TYR A 68 -2.80 3.74 -14.23
CA TYR A 68 -2.85 5.14 -13.88
C TYR A 68 -1.66 5.84 -14.54
N VAL A 69 -1.96 6.68 -15.52
CA VAL A 69 -1.01 7.61 -16.11
C VAL A 69 -1.46 8.99 -15.71
N GLU A 70 -0.65 9.65 -14.89
CA GLU A 70 -0.87 11.05 -14.54
C GLU A 70 -0.68 11.89 -15.81
N GLN A 71 -1.78 12.43 -16.34
CA GLN A 71 -1.75 13.22 -17.58
C GLN A 71 -1.26 14.65 -17.34
N GLU A 72 -1.58 15.20 -16.18
CA GLU A 72 -1.15 16.54 -15.75
C GLU A 72 -0.40 16.42 -14.42
N PRO A 73 0.76 17.09 -14.27
CA PRO A 73 1.52 17.03 -13.02
C PRO A 73 0.67 17.47 -11.83
N ASN A 74 0.65 16.69 -10.76
CA ASN A 74 -0.10 17.07 -9.56
C ASN A 74 0.44 18.41 -9.01
N PRO A 75 -0.37 19.49 -8.99
CA PRO A 75 0.09 20.79 -8.52
C PRO A 75 0.48 20.79 -7.04
N GLN A 76 0.02 19.81 -6.25
CA GLN A 76 0.45 19.63 -4.85
C GLN A 76 1.87 19.09 -4.72
N LEU A 77 2.41 18.48 -5.77
CA LEU A 77 3.77 17.92 -5.81
C LEU A 77 4.79 18.87 -6.44
N LYS A 78 4.43 20.13 -6.71
CA LYS A 78 5.28 21.11 -7.42
C LYS A 78 6.68 21.26 -6.81
N ASP A 79 6.76 21.27 -5.49
CA ASP A 79 8.01 21.43 -4.73
C ASP A 79 8.39 20.13 -4.00
N PHE A 80 7.83 18.99 -4.44
CA PHE A 80 8.16 17.70 -3.86
C PHE A 80 9.56 17.28 -4.32
N GLU A 81 10.47 17.15 -3.37
CA GLU A 81 11.78 16.57 -3.58
C GLU A 81 11.73 15.07 -3.26
N PRO A 82 12.15 14.18 -4.18
CA PRO A 82 12.25 12.75 -3.89
C PRO A 82 13.16 12.51 -2.68
N PHE A 83 12.66 11.76 -1.71
CA PHE A 83 13.46 11.37 -0.56
C PHE A 83 14.22 10.08 -0.85
N ASP A 84 15.54 10.15 -0.77
CA ASP A 84 16.39 8.96 -0.82
C ASP A 84 16.34 8.22 0.52
N LEU A 85 15.41 7.26 0.58
CA LEU A 85 15.20 6.40 1.73
C LEU A 85 16.47 5.60 2.07
N GLU A 86 17.17 5.07 1.06
CA GLU A 86 18.34 4.23 1.26
C GLU A 86 19.48 5.02 1.90
N ALA A 87 19.79 6.19 1.35
CA ALA A 87 20.81 7.07 1.90
C ALA A 87 20.47 7.53 3.33
N TRP A 88 19.20 7.80 3.63
CA TRP A 88 18.77 8.20 4.96
C TRP A 88 18.92 7.08 5.99
N TRP A 89 18.45 5.86 5.68
CA TRP A 89 18.60 4.73 6.57
C TRP A 89 20.07 4.35 6.75
N GLY A 90 20.88 4.39 5.70
CA GLY A 90 22.33 4.15 5.79
C GLY A 90 23.02 5.08 6.78
N LYS A 91 22.75 6.39 6.70
CA LYS A 91 23.27 7.39 7.67
C LYS A 91 22.81 7.08 9.10
N ARG A 92 21.54 6.73 9.28
CA ARG A 92 20.97 6.43 10.60
C ARG A 92 21.55 5.17 11.23
N VAL A 93 21.80 4.12 10.43
CA VAL A 93 22.45 2.88 10.88
C VAL A 93 23.85 3.17 11.41
N VAL A 94 24.65 3.91 10.65
CA VAL A 94 26.01 4.31 11.08
C VAL A 94 25.96 5.10 12.39
N GLN A 95 25.09 6.12 12.49
CA GLN A 95 24.94 6.93 13.69
C GLN A 95 24.56 6.10 14.93
N ASN A 96 23.65 5.13 14.77
CA ASN A 96 23.26 4.24 15.86
C ASN A 96 24.45 3.38 16.34
N ILE A 97 25.23 2.81 15.41
CA ILE A 97 26.40 1.98 15.74
C ILE A 97 27.45 2.82 16.46
N THR A 98 27.80 3.99 15.92
CA THR A 98 28.79 4.88 16.54
C THR A 98 28.36 5.30 17.94
N ARG A 99 27.08 5.64 18.14
CA ARG A 99 26.54 6.02 19.45
C ARG A 99 26.64 4.88 20.47
N THR A 100 26.41 3.63 20.05
CA THR A 100 26.51 2.44 20.92
C THR A 100 27.94 2.04 21.27
N GLN A 101 28.94 2.46 20.47
CA GLN A 101 30.36 2.20 20.74
C GLN A 101 30.98 3.25 21.67
N SER A 102 30.33 4.40 21.85
CA SER A 102 30.78 5.53 22.69
C SER A 102 30.05 5.63 24.05
N SER A 103 29.33 4.58 24.48
CA SER A 103 28.72 4.44 25.82
C SER A 103 29.24 3.18 26.49
#